data_AF-A0A848LC87-F1
#
_entry.id   AF-A0A848LC87-F1
#
_cell.length_a   1.000
_cell.length_b   1.000
_cell.length_c   1.000
_cell.angle_alpha   90.00
_cell.angle_beta   90.00
_cell.angle_gamma   90.00
#
_symmetry.space_group_name_H-M   'P 1'
#
loop_
_entity.id
_entity.type
_entity.pdbx_description
1 polymer ?
#
loop_
_entity_poly.entity_id
_entity_poly.type
_entity_poly.pdbx_seq_one_letter_code
_entity_poly.pdbx_strand_id
1 'polypeptide(L)'
;MNTVRKPERHSTLGAMRILTLDTVPAGTWPYQSAAPRGGAEVRHFPLLRGTVDVLPEGLDALLVMSDLQGVAPHALRDGAVALLGEVLADTLAELGEYGDLPLPANTGVVLAGDLYSDETATVRGASGDVRAVWSAFATHYRWVAGVAGNHDTFGSAREQQRFRRQPGVYLLDGEVVELDGLR
;
A
#
# COMPACT_ATOMS: atom_id res chain seq x y z
N MET A 1 23.00 -1.39 45.26
CA MET A 1 23.21 -1.22 43.81
C MET A 1 21.91 -0.74 43.20
N ASN A 2 21.77 0.58 42.98
CA ASN A 2 20.60 1.18 42.35
C ASN A 2 20.79 1.12 40.82
N THR A 3 20.04 0.27 40.15
CA THR A 3 19.90 0.31 38.69
C THR A 3 19.08 1.54 38.31
N VAL A 4 19.77 2.58 37.86
CA VAL A 4 19.16 3.72 37.18
C VAL A 4 18.56 3.21 35.87
N ARG A 5 17.23 3.14 35.79
CA ARG A 5 16.55 2.98 34.50
C ARG A 5 16.82 4.23 33.68
N LYS A 6 17.47 4.07 32.52
CA LYS A 6 17.58 5.10 31.49
C LYS A 6 16.15 5.50 31.08
N PRO A 7 15.84 6.79 30.94
CA PRO A 7 14.55 7.19 30.38
C PRO A 7 14.48 6.72 28.93
N GLU A 8 13.44 5.96 28.60
CA GLU A 8 13.04 5.68 27.24
C GLU A 8 12.73 7.02 26.57
N ARG A 9 13.57 7.39 25.60
CA ARG A 9 13.33 8.56 24.76
C ARG A 9 12.16 8.24 23.85
N HIS A 10 10.96 8.63 24.26
CA HIS A 10 9.89 8.88 23.30
C HIS A 10 10.42 9.98 22.37
N SER A 11 10.75 9.64 21.14
CA SER A 11 11.15 10.64 20.15
C SER A 11 9.92 11.49 19.85
N THR A 12 9.88 12.70 20.38
CA THR A 12 9.08 13.78 19.79
C THR A 12 9.80 14.20 18.51
N LEU A 13 9.77 13.34 17.49
CA LEU A 13 9.91 13.84 16.13
C LEU A 13 8.76 14.84 15.96
N GLY A 14 9.06 16.06 15.52
CA GLY A 14 8.00 16.94 15.04
C GLY A 14 7.22 16.23 13.94
N ALA A 15 6.02 16.71 13.62
CA ALA A 15 5.25 16.13 12.52
C ALA A 15 6.11 16.04 11.25
N MET A 16 6.20 14.84 10.66
CA MET A 16 6.95 14.58 9.43
C MET A 16 6.49 15.55 8.32
N ARG A 17 7.44 16.17 7.62
CA ARG A 17 7.15 17.12 6.54
C ARG A 17 7.67 16.61 5.21
N ILE A 18 6.81 16.62 4.21
CA ILE A 18 7.21 16.43 2.81
C ILE A 18 8.03 17.66 2.39
N LEU A 19 9.27 17.42 1.97
CA LEU A 19 10.20 18.44 1.48
C LEU A 19 10.10 18.60 -0.03
N THR A 20 10.05 17.48 -0.74
CA THR A 20 9.91 17.43 -2.20
C THR A 20 8.91 16.36 -2.62
N LEU A 21 8.29 16.58 -3.77
CA LEU A 21 7.52 15.57 -4.48
C LEU A 21 7.81 15.75 -5.97
N ASP A 22 8.42 14.75 -6.58
CA ASP A 22 8.75 14.76 -8.00
C ASP A 22 7.46 14.78 -8.82
N THR A 23 7.48 15.55 -9.92
CA THR A 23 6.37 15.61 -10.88
C THR A 23 6.58 14.69 -12.07
N VAL A 24 7.79 14.17 -12.22
CA VAL A 24 8.17 13.19 -13.25
C VAL A 24 8.22 11.81 -12.59
N PRO A 25 7.44 10.83 -13.09
CA PRO A 25 7.49 9.47 -12.55
C PRO A 25 8.87 8.83 -12.71
N ALA A 26 9.34 8.20 -11.63
CA ALA A 26 10.53 7.36 -11.66
C ALA A 26 10.28 6.02 -12.39
N GLY A 27 9.01 5.61 -12.49
CA GLY A 27 8.56 4.44 -13.22
C GLY A 27 7.06 4.51 -13.49
N THR A 28 6.59 3.72 -14.44
CA THR A 28 5.15 3.61 -14.76
C THR A 28 4.78 2.18 -15.14
N TRP A 29 3.61 1.71 -14.72
CA TRP A 29 3.10 0.40 -15.11
C TRP A 29 1.80 0.52 -15.91
N PRO A 30 1.70 -0.14 -17.07
CA PRO A 30 0.45 -0.20 -17.80
C PRO A 30 -0.56 -1.08 -17.06
N TYR A 31 -1.83 -0.66 -17.05
CA TYR A 31 -2.92 -1.42 -16.46
C TYR A 31 -4.24 -1.13 -17.19
N GLN A 32 -5.20 -2.03 -17.06
CA GLN A 32 -6.54 -1.85 -17.61
C GLN A 32 -7.48 -1.27 -16.55
N SER A 33 -8.30 -0.30 -16.95
CA SER A 33 -9.31 0.34 -16.09
C SER A 33 -10.59 0.59 -16.87
N ALA A 34 -11.71 0.74 -16.15
CA ALA A 34 -13.01 1.03 -16.79
C ALA A 34 -13.02 2.41 -17.44
N ALA A 35 -13.31 2.45 -18.74
CA ALA A 35 -13.39 3.68 -19.49
C ALA A 35 -14.68 4.45 -19.16
N PRO A 36 -14.68 5.80 -19.16
CA PRO A 36 -15.86 6.60 -18.80
C PRO A 36 -17.12 6.34 -19.64
N ARG A 37 -16.98 5.80 -20.86
CA ARG A 37 -18.07 5.53 -21.81
C ARG A 37 -18.33 4.03 -22.03
N GLY A 38 -17.82 3.18 -21.13
CA GLY A 38 -17.92 1.72 -21.21
C GLY A 38 -16.72 1.08 -21.91
N GLY A 39 -16.48 -0.20 -21.57
CA GLY A 39 -15.29 -0.93 -21.99
C GLY A 39 -14.08 -0.66 -21.09
N ALA A 40 -12.93 -1.22 -21.48
CA ALA A 40 -11.65 -1.04 -20.79
C ALA A 40 -10.74 -0.08 -21.58
N GLU A 41 -9.93 0.68 -20.87
CA GLU A 41 -8.84 1.48 -21.44
C GLU A 41 -7.53 1.18 -20.72
N VAL A 42 -6.42 1.31 -21.46
CA VAL A 42 -5.08 1.18 -20.88
C VAL A 42 -4.67 2.51 -20.28
N ARG A 43 -4.32 2.49 -18.99
CA ARG A 43 -3.74 3.60 -18.24
C ARG A 43 -2.35 3.24 -17.75
N HIS A 44 -1.63 4.22 -17.23
CA HIS A 44 -0.30 4.03 -16.66
C HIS A 44 -0.29 4.53 -15.22
N PHE A 45 0.03 3.65 -14.28
CA PHE A 45 0.14 3.99 -12.87
C PHE A 45 1.55 4.53 -12.59
N PRO A 46 1.70 5.78 -12.09
CA PRO A 46 3.01 6.38 -11.89
C PRO A 46 3.59 6.08 -10.50
N LEU A 47 4.89 5.79 -10.45
CA LEU A 47 5.68 5.88 -9.21
C LEU A 47 6.31 7.27 -9.12
N LEU A 48 5.82 8.07 -8.18
CA LEU A 48 6.43 9.36 -7.83
C LEU A 48 7.33 9.17 -6.61
N ARG A 49 8.41 9.96 -6.53
CA ARG A 49 9.32 9.98 -5.37
C ARG A 49 9.15 11.30 -4.64
N GLY A 50 9.16 11.24 -3.31
CA GLY A 50 9.20 12.40 -2.46
C GLY A 50 10.23 12.20 -1.36
N THR A 51 10.75 13.30 -0.83
CA THR A 51 11.63 13.28 0.35
C THR A 51 10.91 13.91 1.52
N VAL A 52 11.19 13.39 2.71
CA VAL A 52 10.72 13.93 3.98
C VAL A 52 11.89 14.40 4.82
N ASP A 53 11.63 15.26 5.80
CA ASP A 53 12.66 15.76 6.72
C ASP A 53 13.20 14.68 7.65
N VAL A 54 12.34 13.76 8.10
CA VAL A 54 12.72 12.66 8.97
C VAL A 54 11.76 11.47 8.81
N LEU A 55 12.31 10.26 8.86
CA LEU A 55 11.57 9.02 9.11
C LEU A 55 12.00 8.48 10.48
N PRO A 56 11.09 7.80 11.21
CA PRO A 56 11.47 7.15 12.46
C PRO A 56 12.53 6.06 12.28
N GLU A 57 13.18 5.71 13.39
CA GLU A 57 14.19 4.65 13.40
C GLU A 57 13.59 3.31 12.93
N GLY A 58 14.24 2.67 11.97
CA GLY A 58 13.80 1.40 11.39
C GLY A 58 12.90 1.53 10.15
N LEU A 59 12.55 2.76 9.73
CA LEU A 59 11.89 3.02 8.45
C LEU A 59 12.82 3.79 7.51
N ASP A 60 13.03 3.23 6.32
CA ASP A 60 13.79 3.85 5.24
C ASP A 60 12.87 4.53 4.21
N ALA A 61 11.60 4.09 4.12
CA ALA A 61 10.59 4.71 3.25
C ALA A 61 9.15 4.42 3.67
N LEU A 62 8.24 5.17 3.03
CA LEU A 62 6.82 4.88 2.97
C LEU A 62 6.37 4.73 1.52
N LEU A 63 5.55 3.73 1.24
CA LEU A 63 4.77 3.63 0.02
C LEU A 63 3.34 4.08 0.31
N VAL A 64 2.89 5.14 -0.35
CA VAL A 64 1.54 5.70 -0.16
C VAL A 64 0.78 5.61 -1.48
N MET A 65 -0.33 4.88 -1.48
CA MET A 65 -1.08 4.57 -2.69
C MET A 65 -2.59 4.63 -2.45
N SER A 66 -3.32 5.05 -3.47
CA SER A 66 -4.79 5.06 -3.53
C SER A 66 -5.24 4.77 -4.96
N ASP A 67 -6.54 4.57 -5.15
CA ASP A 67 -7.16 4.54 -6.48
C ASP A 67 -6.50 3.50 -7.43
N LEU A 68 -6.24 2.31 -6.90
CA LEU A 68 -5.69 1.17 -7.65
C LEU A 68 -6.79 0.42 -8.44
N GLN A 69 -7.86 1.11 -8.85
CA GLN A 69 -9.03 0.57 -9.54
C GLN A 69 -8.70 0.12 -10.97
N GLY A 70 -7.98 -0.99 -11.07
CA GLY A 70 -7.68 -1.63 -12.34
C GLY A 70 -7.06 -3.00 -12.17
N VAL A 71 -6.74 -3.61 -13.30
CA VAL A 71 -6.15 -4.94 -13.36
C VAL A 71 -4.96 -4.97 -14.30
N ALA A 72 -4.03 -5.89 -14.06
CA ALA A 72 -2.86 -6.09 -14.90
C ALA A 72 -2.46 -7.57 -14.94
N PRO A 73 -1.74 -8.02 -15.99
CA PRO A 73 -1.13 -9.34 -16.01
C PRO A 73 -0.12 -9.49 -14.87
N HIS A 74 -0.17 -10.62 -14.17
CA HIS A 74 0.65 -10.88 -13.00
C HIS A 74 1.78 -11.87 -13.32
N ALA A 75 3.03 -11.43 -13.21
CA ALA A 75 4.20 -12.23 -13.59
C ALA A 75 4.31 -13.56 -12.80
N LEU A 76 4.13 -13.52 -11.48
CA LEU A 76 4.15 -14.72 -10.63
C LEU A 76 2.94 -15.66 -10.79
N ARG A 77 1.95 -15.31 -11.63
CA ARG A 77 0.76 -16.12 -11.92
C ARG A 77 0.65 -16.43 -13.41
N ASP A 78 1.79 -16.61 -14.08
CA ASP A 78 1.88 -16.94 -15.51
C ASP A 78 1.13 -15.94 -16.42
N GLY A 79 1.09 -14.66 -16.03
CA GLY A 79 0.42 -13.59 -16.77
C GLY A 79 -1.10 -13.54 -16.57
N ALA A 80 -1.66 -14.31 -15.63
CA ALA A 80 -3.07 -14.20 -15.26
C ALA A 80 -3.42 -12.78 -14.80
N VAL A 81 -4.63 -12.34 -15.12
CA VAL A 81 -5.14 -11.03 -14.71
C VAL A 81 -5.33 -11.02 -13.19
N ALA A 82 -4.81 -9.99 -12.53
CA ALA A 82 -4.96 -9.74 -11.10
C ALA A 82 -5.26 -8.27 -10.83
N LEU A 83 -5.71 -7.94 -9.61
CA LEU A 83 -5.88 -6.55 -9.21
C LEU A 83 -4.53 -5.82 -9.29
N LEU A 84 -4.56 -4.57 -9.74
CA LEU A 84 -3.35 -3.76 -9.91
C LEU A 84 -2.50 -3.72 -8.63
N GLY A 85 -3.16 -3.60 -7.47
CA GLY A 85 -2.46 -3.60 -6.18
C GLY A 85 -1.70 -4.89 -5.87
N GLU A 86 -2.18 -6.06 -6.30
CA GLU A 86 -1.44 -7.32 -6.14
C GLU A 86 -0.16 -7.29 -7.00
N VAL A 87 -0.28 -6.84 -8.25
CA VAL A 87 0.86 -6.74 -9.19
C VAL A 87 1.90 -5.74 -8.69
N LEU A 88 1.45 -4.58 -8.18
CA LEU A 88 2.34 -3.55 -7.65
C LEU A 88 3.06 -4.00 -6.38
N ALA A 89 2.40 -4.75 -5.49
CA ALA A 89 3.03 -5.24 -4.27
C ALA A 89 4.28 -6.08 -4.56
N ASP A 90 4.17 -7.04 -5.49
CA ASP A 90 5.31 -7.89 -5.86
C ASP A 90 6.36 -7.09 -6.66
N THR A 91 5.93 -6.26 -7.61
CA THR A 91 6.87 -5.52 -8.47
C THR A 91 7.68 -4.49 -7.68
N LEU A 92 7.05 -3.76 -6.75
CA LEU A 92 7.74 -2.78 -5.91
C LEU A 92 8.64 -3.46 -4.88
N ALA A 93 8.26 -4.65 -4.40
CA ALA A 93 9.12 -5.44 -3.51
C ALA A 93 10.39 -5.89 -4.24
N GLU A 94 10.26 -6.41 -5.47
CA GLU A 94 11.41 -6.77 -6.31
C GLU A 94 12.36 -5.59 -6.54
N LEU A 95 11.83 -4.40 -6.85
CA LEU A 95 12.67 -3.20 -6.98
C LEU A 95 13.42 -2.86 -5.68
N GLY A 96 12.81 -3.11 -4.52
CA GLY A 96 13.49 -2.98 -3.23
C GLY A 96 14.62 -3.98 -3.05
N GLU A 97 14.40 -5.25 -3.41
CA GLU A 97 15.42 -6.30 -3.36
C GLU A 97 16.60 -6.07 -4.34
N TYR A 98 16.33 -5.42 -5.49
CA TYR A 98 17.38 -5.01 -6.44
C TYR A 98 18.09 -3.70 -6.05
N GLY A 99 17.62 -3.00 -5.00
CA GLY A 99 18.21 -1.76 -4.51
C GLY A 99 17.79 -0.50 -5.27
N ASP A 100 16.78 -0.59 -6.15
CA ASP A 100 16.18 0.56 -6.84
C ASP A 100 15.19 1.34 -5.95
N LEU A 101 14.67 0.68 -4.92
CA LEU A 101 13.88 1.23 -3.82
C LEU A 101 14.48 0.79 -2.47
N PRO A 102 14.13 1.44 -1.36
CA PRO A 102 14.46 0.95 -0.04
C PRO A 102 13.91 -0.45 0.21
N LEU A 103 14.58 -1.21 1.08
CA LEU A 103 14.22 -2.60 1.35
C LEU A 103 12.77 -2.71 1.85
N PRO A 104 11.98 -3.70 1.37
CA PRO A 104 10.60 -3.87 1.79
C PRO A 104 10.44 -4.03 3.32
N ALA A 105 11.38 -4.76 3.95
CA ALA A 105 11.40 -4.99 5.40
C ALA A 105 11.57 -3.71 6.25
N ASN A 106 12.07 -2.63 5.65
CA ASN A 106 12.22 -1.31 6.28
C ASN A 106 11.26 -0.27 5.69
N THR A 107 10.24 -0.71 4.96
CA THR A 107 9.29 0.18 4.28
C THR A 107 7.88 -0.08 4.80
N GLY A 108 7.20 0.99 5.22
CA GLY A 108 5.78 0.95 5.60
C GLY A 108 4.88 1.24 4.40
N VAL A 109 3.68 0.66 4.36
CA VAL A 109 2.70 0.88 3.29
C VAL A 109 1.45 1.55 3.85
N VAL A 110 0.99 2.60 3.17
CA VAL A 110 -0.27 3.28 3.43
C VAL A 110 -1.20 3.12 2.23
N LEU A 111 -2.33 2.45 2.42
CA LEU A 111 -3.38 2.27 1.41
C LEU A 111 -4.56 3.19 1.70
N ALA A 112 -4.85 4.14 0.82
CA ALA A 112 -5.91 5.13 0.98
C ALA A 112 -7.25 4.74 0.30
N GLY A 113 -7.41 3.45 -0.02
CA GLY A 113 -8.65 2.87 -0.53
C GLY A 113 -8.81 2.92 -2.05
N ASP A 114 -9.95 2.36 -2.48
CA ASP A 114 -10.38 2.21 -3.88
C ASP A 114 -9.38 1.37 -4.68
N LEU A 115 -9.22 0.13 -4.22
CA LEU A 115 -8.23 -0.82 -4.74
C LEU A 115 -8.84 -1.87 -5.67
N TYR A 116 -10.18 -1.95 -5.71
CA TYR A 116 -10.88 -2.97 -6.47
C TYR A 116 -11.16 -2.55 -7.92
N SER A 117 -11.06 -3.52 -8.82
CA SER A 117 -11.66 -3.50 -10.15
C SER A 117 -12.28 -4.85 -10.44
N ASP A 118 -13.34 -4.85 -11.26
CA ASP A 118 -13.79 -6.06 -11.94
C ASP A 118 -12.68 -6.65 -12.81
N GLU A 119 -12.69 -7.97 -13.00
CA GLU A 119 -11.67 -8.75 -13.72
C GLU A 119 -11.52 -8.34 -15.19
N THR A 120 -12.59 -7.83 -15.81
CA THR A 120 -12.56 -7.34 -17.20
C THR A 120 -12.17 -5.87 -17.29
N ALA A 121 -12.08 -5.17 -16.15
CA ALA A 121 -11.90 -3.72 -16.07
C ALA A 121 -12.86 -2.95 -16.98
N THR A 122 -14.10 -3.42 -17.13
CA THR A 122 -15.14 -2.75 -17.93
C THR A 122 -16.25 -2.14 -17.08
N VAL A 123 -16.34 -2.53 -15.81
CA VAL A 123 -17.38 -2.09 -14.88
C VAL A 123 -16.87 -0.91 -14.05
N ARG A 124 -17.39 0.28 -14.33
CA ARG A 124 -17.07 1.48 -13.54
C ARG A 124 -17.74 1.41 -12.17
N GLY A 125 -16.97 1.76 -11.12
CA GLY A 125 -17.46 1.74 -9.74
C GLY A 125 -17.82 0.33 -9.26
N ALA A 126 -17.16 -0.69 -9.83
CA ALA A 126 -17.25 -2.05 -9.31
C ALA A 126 -16.76 -2.06 -7.85
N SER A 127 -17.40 -2.88 -7.03
CA SER A 127 -16.97 -3.11 -5.65
C SER A 127 -16.68 -4.58 -5.45
N GLY A 128 -15.67 -4.89 -4.66
CA GLY A 128 -15.27 -6.28 -4.47
C GLY A 128 -14.16 -6.46 -3.45
N ASP A 129 -13.73 -7.70 -3.28
CA ASP A 129 -12.87 -8.06 -2.16
C ASP A 129 -11.43 -7.67 -2.42
N VAL A 130 -10.84 -6.85 -1.53
CA VAL A 130 -9.47 -6.36 -1.67
C VAL A 130 -8.49 -6.97 -0.68
N ARG A 131 -8.91 -7.96 0.12
CA ARG A 131 -8.03 -8.63 1.09
C ARG A 131 -6.75 -9.16 0.44
N ALA A 132 -6.84 -9.64 -0.80
CA ALA A 132 -5.68 -10.13 -1.55
C ALA A 132 -4.64 -9.04 -1.82
N VAL A 133 -5.06 -7.81 -2.17
CA VAL A 133 -4.16 -6.66 -2.38
C VAL A 133 -3.41 -6.35 -1.09
N TRP A 134 -4.13 -6.24 0.02
CA TRP A 134 -3.53 -5.94 1.32
C TRP A 134 -2.57 -7.03 1.78
N SER A 135 -2.95 -8.31 1.64
CA SER A 135 -2.10 -9.45 1.98
C SER A 135 -0.84 -9.53 1.12
N ALA A 136 -0.92 -9.11 -0.16
CA ALA A 136 0.25 -9.04 -1.04
C ALA A 136 1.27 -8.03 -0.49
N PHE A 137 0.83 -6.81 -0.11
CA PHE A 137 1.73 -5.86 0.55
C PHE A 137 2.24 -6.36 1.90
N ALA A 138 1.37 -6.94 2.74
CA ALA A 138 1.77 -7.39 4.07
C ALA A 138 2.74 -8.59 4.06
N THR A 139 2.88 -9.27 2.93
CA THR A 139 3.86 -10.35 2.74
C THR A 139 5.28 -9.83 2.64
N HIS A 140 5.48 -8.64 2.05
CA HIS A 140 6.81 -8.09 1.77
C HIS A 140 7.20 -6.97 2.72
N TYR A 141 6.24 -6.14 3.10
CA TYR A 141 6.49 -4.87 3.77
C TYR A 141 6.39 -4.98 5.28
N ARG A 142 7.07 -4.04 5.95
CA ARG A 142 7.16 -4.00 7.42
C ARG A 142 5.78 -3.99 8.09
N TRP A 143 4.86 -3.21 7.52
CA TRP A 143 3.45 -3.16 7.87
C TRP A 143 2.67 -2.49 6.75
N VAL A 144 1.36 -2.74 6.75
CA VAL A 144 0.38 -2.12 5.86
C VAL A 144 -0.71 -1.52 6.73
N ALA A 145 -0.88 -0.21 6.66
CA ALA A 145 -1.96 0.51 7.31
C ALA A 145 -2.80 1.23 6.26
N GLY A 146 -4.06 1.52 6.58
CA GLY A 146 -4.88 2.26 5.63
C GLY A 146 -6.36 2.24 5.93
N VAL A 147 -7.12 2.80 5.00
CA VAL A 147 -8.59 2.85 5.05
C VAL A 147 -9.17 2.14 3.83
N ALA A 148 -10.39 1.63 3.99
CA ALA A 148 -11.17 1.12 2.88
C ALA A 148 -11.70 2.29 2.04
N GLY A 149 -11.62 2.16 0.71
CA GLY A 149 -12.41 2.99 -0.20
C GLY A 149 -13.86 2.54 -0.23
N ASN A 150 -14.74 3.34 -0.86
CA ASN A 150 -16.16 3.00 -0.95
C ASN A 150 -16.42 1.81 -1.89
N HIS A 151 -15.43 1.45 -2.72
CA HIS A 151 -15.49 0.27 -3.59
C HIS A 151 -14.84 -0.98 -2.98
N ASP A 152 -14.19 -0.85 -1.84
CA ASP A 152 -13.49 -1.96 -1.21
C ASP A 152 -14.41 -2.75 -0.28
N THR A 153 -14.36 -4.08 -0.41
CA THR A 153 -15.03 -5.00 0.52
C THR A 153 -14.01 -5.96 1.11
N PHE A 154 -14.36 -6.58 2.25
CA PHE A 154 -13.46 -7.47 3.01
C PHE A 154 -14.15 -8.79 3.36
N GLY A 155 -14.98 -9.29 2.45
CA GLY A 155 -15.82 -10.46 2.65
C GLY A 155 -16.92 -10.24 3.70
N SER A 156 -17.32 -11.32 4.36
CA SER A 156 -18.26 -11.28 5.48
C SER A 156 -17.66 -10.62 6.74
N ALA A 157 -18.50 -10.21 7.68
CA ALA A 157 -18.04 -9.63 8.95
C ALA A 157 -17.05 -10.52 9.72
N ARG A 158 -17.25 -11.86 9.67
CA ARG A 158 -16.32 -12.84 10.28
C ARG A 158 -14.97 -12.86 9.56
N GLU A 159 -14.98 -12.75 8.24
CA GLU A 159 -13.78 -12.69 7.43
C GLU A 159 -13.01 -11.40 7.65
N GLN A 160 -13.70 -10.26 7.66
CA GLN A 160 -13.10 -8.97 7.97
C GLN A 160 -12.49 -8.96 9.38
N GLN A 161 -13.16 -9.54 10.38
CA GLN A 161 -12.61 -9.65 11.73
C GLN A 161 -11.34 -10.51 11.77
N ARG A 162 -11.28 -11.60 11.00
CA ARG A 162 -10.07 -12.42 10.87
C ARG A 162 -8.96 -11.66 10.16
N PHE A 163 -9.31 -10.92 9.11
CA PHE A 163 -8.39 -10.11 8.32
C PHE A 163 -7.73 -9.01 9.17
N ARG A 164 -8.50 -8.29 10.00
CA ARG A 164 -7.99 -7.30 10.96
C ARG A 164 -7.03 -7.87 12.02
N ARG A 165 -6.96 -9.20 12.19
CA ARG A 165 -6.05 -9.87 13.13
C ARG A 165 -4.80 -10.41 12.45
N GLN A 166 -4.66 -10.23 11.13
CA GLN A 166 -3.45 -10.64 10.44
C GLN A 166 -2.25 -9.80 10.92
N PRO A 167 -1.11 -10.42 11.23
CA PRO A 167 0.11 -9.68 11.55
C PRO A 167 0.48 -8.73 10.41
N GLY A 168 0.93 -7.52 10.75
CA GLY A 168 1.35 -6.53 9.77
C GLY A 168 0.22 -5.81 9.02
N VAL A 169 -1.06 -6.12 9.29
CA VAL A 169 -2.21 -5.48 8.66
C VAL A 169 -2.97 -4.61 9.65
N TYR A 170 -3.15 -3.34 9.32
CA TYR A 170 -3.83 -2.34 10.14
C TYR A 170 -4.91 -1.63 9.32
N LEU A 171 -6.06 -2.30 9.13
CA LEU A 171 -7.25 -1.69 8.52
C LEU A 171 -7.94 -0.77 9.53
N LEU A 172 -7.91 0.53 9.25
CA LEU A 172 -8.43 1.60 10.10
C LEU A 172 -9.87 1.95 9.74
N ASP A 173 -10.70 2.13 10.76
CA ASP A 173 -12.10 2.54 10.65
C ASP A 173 -12.47 3.48 11.81
N GLY A 174 -11.93 4.70 11.74
CA GLY A 174 -12.07 5.71 12.80
C GLY A 174 -11.04 5.58 13.94
N GLU A 175 -10.15 4.59 13.88
CA GLU A 175 -9.05 4.43 14.82
C GLU A 175 -7.77 5.13 14.36
N VAL A 176 -6.88 5.42 15.31
CA VAL A 176 -5.51 5.88 15.06
C VAL A 176 -4.56 4.81 15.62
N VAL A 177 -3.54 4.46 14.85
CA VAL A 177 -2.49 3.52 15.26
C VAL A 177 -1.15 4.23 15.30
N GLU A 178 -0.25 3.77 16.18
CA GLU A 178 1.14 4.19 16.18
C GLU A 178 2.02 3.02 15.74
N LEU A 179 2.72 3.18 14.63
CA LEU A 179 3.56 2.15 14.00
C LEU A 179 4.97 2.71 13.84
N ASP A 180 5.93 2.12 14.56
CA ASP A 180 7.33 2.55 14.56
C ASP A 180 7.54 4.05 14.81
N GLY A 181 6.69 4.67 15.64
CA GLY A 181 6.77 6.10 15.93
C GLY A 181 6.14 7.01 14.86
N LEU A 182 5.47 6.45 13.86
CA LEU A 182 4.51 7.16 13.01
C LEU A 182 3.09 7.04 13.57
N ARG A 183 2.31 8.12 13.51
CA ARG A 183 0.94 8.20 14.01
C ARG A 183 0.03 8.90 13.00
#